data_AF-D2QLJ8-F1
#
_entry.id   AF-D2QLJ8-F1
#
_cell.length_a   1.000
_cell.length_b   1.000
_cell.length_c   1.000
_cell.angle_alpha   90.00
_cell.angle_beta   90.00
_cell.angle_gamma   90.00
#
_symmetry.space_group_name_H-M   'P 1'
#
loop_
_entity.id
_entity.type
_entity.pdbx_description
1 polymer ?
#
loop_
_entity_poly.entity_id
_entity_poly.type
_entity_poly.pdbx_seq_one_letter_code
_entity_poly.pdbx_strand_id
1 'polypeptide(L)'
;MGSERLAQRLLNNSVEYIEVSANATKKVEQALIKNADDEIQSITEEVEDATGKKTTIKICGFCLAGQTPVFGSGQSLAEMAASQPVQTLERDGSVGWRKLLGKVADRVEGLVRIWVRGEAVSSAPEHDFLTQTGKRPARSLVSGMLVYSLLTGGWLPVDSVSYAATPTQVEGLVLGDVVGYGVGRWGLVVSDSRRCPKRVRTTNEALDQLENVLGNRYNELVDLLDQLPNRKYTLQKVDGQLKLIDEGGTVWLDEISATQFKARGGTNPWNQFLDVTPPLMKNFEYVVDNNFIYKTDDAGRVSKITVEDLQTNQARPRNTYQQQKAKDIKDGKTTDSIDPTDDGGHMVASQFYGPSEQINYFPQNAVQNRAGGDWYIMEQELKQLRINNPNAVIKVEITPVFDDGIIKRPSDFDVRVTVTENGIPVTITKPRYNISNL
;
A
#
# COMPACT_ATOMS: atom_id res chain seq x y z
N MET A 1 6.93 44.67 -21.30
CA MET A 1 6.82 43.34 -21.95
C MET A 1 7.94 42.41 -21.45
N GLY A 2 7.89 41.93 -20.20
CA GLY A 2 9.02 41.12 -19.71
C GLY A 2 8.95 40.52 -18.32
N SER A 3 7.80 40.46 -17.65
CA SER A 3 7.71 39.78 -16.34
C SER A 3 6.36 39.08 -16.06
N GLU A 4 5.33 39.31 -16.87
CA GLU A 4 4.01 38.66 -16.71
C GLU A 4 3.85 37.36 -17.53
N ARG A 5 4.81 37.00 -18.39
CA ARG A 5 4.76 35.76 -19.19
C ARG A 5 5.54 34.56 -18.61
N LEU A 6 6.19 34.72 -17.46
CA LEU A 6 6.86 33.61 -16.76
C LEU A 6 6.02 33.05 -15.60
N ALA A 7 5.15 33.87 -15.00
CA ALA A 7 4.28 33.47 -13.89
C ALA A 7 3.04 32.65 -14.32
N GLN A 8 2.77 32.56 -15.63
CA GLN A 8 1.63 31.82 -16.18
C GLN A 8 2.02 30.49 -16.85
N ARG A 9 3.28 30.06 -16.71
CA ARG A 9 3.80 28.82 -17.30
C ARG A 9 4.25 27.77 -16.27
N LEU A 10 4.04 28.01 -14.98
CA LEU A 10 4.29 27.05 -13.89
C LEU A 10 3.01 26.52 -13.23
N LEU A 11 1.86 26.71 -13.88
CA LEU A 11 0.54 26.23 -13.41
C LEU A 11 0.13 24.84 -13.94
N ASN A 12 0.99 24.15 -14.67
CA ASN A 12 0.76 22.76 -15.08
C ASN A 12 1.96 21.91 -14.69
N ASN A 13 1.92 21.38 -13.47
CA ASN A 13 2.46 20.07 -13.07
C ASN A 13 2.13 19.91 -11.58
N SER A 14 0.93 19.45 -11.29
CA SER A 14 0.56 18.89 -9.99
C SER A 14 1.36 17.58 -9.82
N VAL A 15 2.54 17.69 -9.24
CA VAL A 15 3.28 16.54 -8.71
C VAL A 15 3.21 16.66 -7.19
N GLU A 16 2.25 15.96 -6.61
CA GLU A 16 2.24 15.67 -5.18
C GLU A 16 3.36 14.67 -4.89
N TYR A 17 4.37 15.11 -4.16
CA TYR A 17 5.39 14.23 -3.62
C TYR A 17 4.94 13.73 -2.25
N ILE A 18 4.78 12.42 -2.11
CA ILE A 18 4.57 11.74 -0.82
C ILE A 18 5.67 10.67 -0.71
N GLU A 19 6.77 10.99 -0.03
CA GLU A 19 7.71 9.97 0.45
C GLU A 19 7.11 9.29 1.67
N VAL A 20 6.72 8.03 1.52
CA VAL A 20 6.36 7.16 2.66
C VAL A 20 7.47 6.12 2.79
N SER A 21 8.37 6.35 3.74
CA SER A 21 9.37 5.35 4.11
C SER A 21 8.63 4.14 4.72
N ALA A 22 8.58 3.03 3.99
CA ALA A 22 7.86 1.83 4.41
C ALA A 22 8.60 0.98 5.46
N ASN A 23 9.28 1.63 6.41
CA ASN A 23 10.05 0.92 7.43
C ASN A 23 9.47 1.02 8.85
N ALA A 24 8.31 1.66 9.05
CA ALA A 24 7.72 1.80 10.38
C ALA A 24 6.80 0.62 10.80
N THR A 25 6.23 -0.13 9.86
CA THR A 25 5.10 -1.01 10.22
C THR A 25 5.49 -2.45 10.57
N LYS A 26 6.63 -2.98 10.08
CA LYS A 26 6.95 -4.42 10.25
C LYS A 26 8.07 -4.79 11.22
N LYS A 27 8.92 -3.87 11.65
CA LYS A 27 9.90 -4.12 12.75
C LYS A 27 9.33 -3.85 14.14
N VAL A 28 8.25 -3.08 14.24
CA VAL A 28 7.63 -2.72 15.52
C VAL A 28 6.83 -3.90 16.08
N GLU A 29 6.10 -4.66 15.25
CA GLU A 29 5.29 -5.78 15.76
C GLU A 29 6.11 -6.99 16.26
N GLN A 30 7.26 -7.31 15.63
CA GLN A 30 8.07 -8.46 16.05
C GLN A 30 9.12 -8.14 17.13
N ALA A 31 9.45 -6.87 17.38
CA ALA A 31 10.32 -6.46 18.48
C ALA A 31 9.57 -6.22 19.81
N LEU A 32 8.24 -6.11 19.78
CA LEU A 32 7.40 -5.72 20.92
C LEU A 32 7.26 -6.78 22.03
N ILE A 33 7.82 -7.99 21.89
CA ILE A 33 7.64 -9.05 22.91
C ILE A 33 8.92 -9.41 23.68
N LYS A 34 10.12 -8.92 23.33
CA LYS A 34 11.34 -9.41 24.04
C LYS A 34 12.28 -8.40 24.69
N ASN A 35 12.35 -7.14 24.29
CA ASN A 35 13.35 -6.20 24.84
C ASN A 35 12.79 -4.79 25.18
N ALA A 36 11.53 -4.69 25.59
CA ALA A 36 10.78 -3.44 25.62
C ALA A 36 11.15 -2.41 26.72
N ASP A 37 12.13 -2.64 27.60
CA ASP A 37 12.34 -1.73 28.74
C ASP A 37 13.51 -0.74 28.63
N ASP A 38 14.55 -0.98 27.80
CA ASP A 38 15.79 -0.18 27.92
C ASP A 38 16.20 0.71 26.72
N GLU A 39 15.57 0.60 25.53
CA GLU A 39 15.99 1.39 24.34
C GLU A 39 14.87 2.23 23.67
N ILE A 40 13.84 2.64 24.41
CA ILE A 40 12.84 3.63 23.93
C ILE A 40 13.34 5.06 24.21
N GLN A 41 14.57 5.36 23.79
CA GLN A 41 15.07 6.74 23.73
C GLN A 41 15.25 7.10 22.26
N SER A 42 14.55 8.14 21.81
CA SER A 42 14.66 8.78 20.48
C SER A 42 14.33 7.91 19.26
N ILE A 43 13.05 7.85 18.89
CA ILE A 43 12.71 7.60 17.47
C ILE A 43 12.95 8.91 16.74
N THR A 44 14.03 8.94 15.97
CA THR A 44 14.37 10.02 15.04
C THR A 44 14.24 9.51 13.61
N GLU A 45 13.54 10.26 12.76
CA GLU A 45 13.42 9.97 11.32
C GLU A 45 14.24 10.99 10.55
N GLU A 46 15.14 10.57 9.65
CA GLU A 46 15.79 11.51 8.73
C GLU A 46 14.80 11.90 7.63
N VAL A 47 14.52 13.19 7.52
CA VAL A 47 13.62 13.75 6.53
C VAL A 47 14.38 14.83 5.76
N GLU A 48 14.29 14.80 4.44
CA GLU A 48 14.91 15.79 3.58
C GLU A 48 13.98 17.00 3.47
N ASP A 49 14.47 18.19 3.89
CA ASP A 49 13.66 19.40 3.80
C ASP A 49 13.53 19.89 2.35
N ALA A 50 12.68 20.90 2.12
CA ALA A 50 12.44 21.45 0.79
C ALA A 50 13.68 22.08 0.11
N THR A 51 14.83 22.10 0.79
CA THR A 51 16.12 22.57 0.27
C THR A 51 17.09 21.42 -0.03
N GLY A 52 16.66 20.17 0.15
CA GLY A 52 17.51 18.99 -0.03
C GLY A 52 18.38 18.67 1.20
N LYS A 53 18.14 19.33 2.34
CA LYS A 53 18.95 19.13 3.55
C LYS A 53 18.29 18.06 4.42
N LYS A 54 19.00 16.94 4.60
CA LYS A 54 18.63 15.87 5.51
C LYS A 54 18.64 16.36 6.96
N THR A 55 17.51 16.27 7.61
CA THR A 55 17.32 16.67 9.01
C THR A 55 16.72 15.52 9.79
N THR A 56 17.28 15.26 10.96
CA THR A 56 16.78 14.28 11.91
C THR A 56 15.57 14.84 12.66
N ILE A 57 14.37 14.37 12.34
CA ILE A 57 13.10 14.81 12.91
C ILE A 57 12.69 13.92 14.07
N LYS A 58 12.33 14.57 15.18
CA LYS A 58 11.73 13.93 16.35
C LYS A 58 10.20 13.94 16.20
N ILE A 59 9.54 12.80 16.40
CA ILE A 59 8.08 12.74 16.34
C ILE A 59 7.51 13.35 17.63
N CYS A 60 7.03 14.59 17.57
CA CYS A 60 6.55 15.34 18.72
C CYS A 60 5.02 15.40 18.81
N GLY A 61 4.42 14.41 19.48
CA GLY A 61 3.08 14.55 20.07
C GLY A 61 2.21 13.30 19.90
N PHE A 62 1.73 12.73 21.02
CA PHE A 62 0.79 11.61 20.95
C PHE A 62 -0.36 11.74 21.95
N CYS A 63 -1.57 11.90 21.41
CA CYS A 63 -2.85 11.52 21.99
C CYS A 63 -3.67 12.61 22.71
N LEU A 64 -3.98 13.72 22.05
CA LEU A 64 -5.01 14.68 22.47
C LEU A 64 -6.37 14.35 21.86
N ALA A 65 -7.49 14.75 22.47
CA ALA A 65 -8.80 14.53 21.86
C ALA A 65 -8.91 15.28 20.51
N GLY A 66 -9.50 14.70 19.47
CA GLY A 66 -9.56 15.30 18.13
C GLY A 66 -10.20 16.70 18.07
N GLN A 67 -11.11 17.00 18.98
CA GLN A 67 -11.75 18.33 19.11
C GLN A 67 -10.86 19.38 19.80
N THR A 68 -9.65 19.02 20.23
CA THR A 68 -8.74 19.95 20.92
C THR A 68 -8.27 21.03 19.95
N PRO A 69 -8.48 22.32 20.24
CA PRO A 69 -7.99 23.40 19.39
C PRO A 69 -6.46 23.40 19.30
N VAL A 70 -5.91 23.56 18.10
CA VAL A 70 -4.48 23.79 17.91
C VAL A 70 -4.22 25.30 18.01
N PHE A 71 -3.29 25.67 18.89
CA PHE A 71 -3.04 27.07 19.19
C PHE A 71 -2.41 27.78 17.98
N GLY A 72 -2.98 28.94 17.64
CA GLY A 72 -2.53 29.74 16.51
C GLY A 72 -3.06 29.31 15.13
N SER A 73 -3.72 28.15 15.00
CA SER A 73 -4.28 27.69 13.70
C SER A 73 -5.76 28.04 13.49
N GLY A 74 -6.52 28.20 14.58
CA GLY A 74 -7.98 28.40 14.51
C GLY A 74 -8.76 27.13 14.17
N GLN A 75 -8.10 25.96 14.14
CA GLN A 75 -8.70 24.66 13.83
C GLN A 75 -8.54 23.68 15.00
N SER A 76 -9.41 22.67 15.07
CA SER A 76 -9.19 21.52 15.95
C SER A 76 -8.15 20.56 15.38
N LEU A 77 -7.57 19.69 16.22
CA LEU A 77 -6.65 18.65 15.77
C LEU A 77 -7.23 17.82 14.61
N ALA A 78 -8.50 17.44 14.69
CA ALA A 78 -9.21 16.68 13.67
C ALA A 78 -9.22 17.38 12.30
N GLU A 79 -9.32 18.71 12.28
CA GLU A 79 -9.47 19.53 11.08
C GLU A 79 -8.14 19.97 10.44
N MET A 80 -7.02 19.80 11.16
CA MET A 80 -5.69 20.23 10.69
C MET A 80 -5.31 19.56 9.37
N ALA A 81 -5.14 20.36 8.31
CA ALA A 81 -4.66 19.93 7.01
C ALA A 81 -3.14 20.07 6.86
N ALA A 82 -2.53 19.29 5.95
CA ALA A 82 -1.12 19.43 5.60
C ALA A 82 -0.81 20.86 5.11
N SER A 83 0.42 21.34 5.34
CA SER A 83 0.93 22.70 5.04
C SER A 83 0.45 23.85 5.95
N GLN A 84 -0.49 23.63 6.86
CA GLN A 84 -0.88 24.67 7.81
C GLN A 84 0.21 24.95 8.84
N PRO A 85 0.54 26.23 9.12
CA PRO A 85 1.54 26.58 10.11
C PRO A 85 0.96 26.42 11.51
N VAL A 86 1.67 25.69 12.36
CA VAL A 86 1.37 25.48 13.77
C VAL A 86 2.39 26.24 14.61
N GLN A 87 1.92 26.87 15.67
CA GLN A 87 2.79 27.58 16.59
C GLN A 87 3.51 26.60 17.52
N THR A 88 4.84 26.68 17.54
CA THR A 88 5.73 25.73 18.20
C THR A 88 6.60 26.42 19.24
N LEU A 89 7.04 25.65 20.24
CA LEU A 89 8.17 26.02 21.08
C LEU A 89 9.44 25.40 20.49
N GLU A 90 10.38 26.23 20.08
CA GLU A 90 11.64 25.81 19.49
C GLU A 90 12.68 25.44 20.56
N ARG A 91 13.73 24.70 20.16
CA ARG A 91 14.78 24.25 21.09
C ARG A 91 15.56 25.38 21.77
N ASP A 92 15.64 26.53 21.12
CA ASP A 92 16.25 27.74 21.67
C ASP A 92 15.31 28.49 22.64
N GLY A 93 14.10 27.97 22.87
CA GLY A 93 13.08 28.57 23.73
C GLY A 93 12.25 29.66 23.06
N SER A 94 12.50 29.94 21.77
CA SER A 94 11.69 30.89 21.00
C SER A 94 10.36 30.29 20.55
N VAL A 95 9.41 31.16 20.25
CA VAL A 95 8.13 30.76 19.65
C VAL A 95 8.28 30.78 18.13
N GLY A 96 8.12 29.63 17.51
CA GLY A 96 8.27 29.42 16.08
C GLY A 96 6.95 29.11 15.38
N TRP A 97 7.05 28.97 14.06
CA TRP A 97 5.99 28.43 13.20
C TRP A 97 6.55 27.28 12.38
N ARG A 98 5.91 26.11 12.46
CA ARG A 98 6.28 24.93 11.69
C ARG A 98 5.13 24.49 10.81
N LYS A 99 5.45 24.06 9.59
CA LYS A 99 4.46 23.37 8.75
C LYS A 99 4.19 21.99 9.33
N LEU A 100 2.92 21.59 9.32
CA LEU A 100 2.53 20.24 9.65
C LEU A 100 3.14 19.24 8.65
N LEU A 101 3.86 18.25 9.16
CA LEU A 101 4.46 17.16 8.38
C LEU A 101 3.58 15.91 8.35
N GLY A 102 2.67 15.76 9.32
CA GLY A 102 1.74 14.63 9.39
C GLY A 102 0.91 14.62 10.66
N LYS A 103 -0.03 13.69 10.75
CA LYS A 103 -0.84 13.43 11.95
C LYS A 103 -0.70 11.97 12.37
N VAL A 104 -0.91 11.73 13.65
CA VAL A 104 -0.96 10.41 14.27
C VAL A 104 -2.25 10.26 15.05
N ALA A 105 -2.86 9.08 15.05
CA ALA A 105 -4.06 8.82 15.84
C ALA A 105 -4.04 7.45 16.52
N ASP A 106 -4.63 7.36 17.72
CA ASP A 106 -4.71 6.15 18.54
C ASP A 106 -6.08 6.07 19.26
N ARG A 107 -6.35 4.96 19.96
CA ARG A 107 -7.54 4.75 20.79
C ARG A 107 -7.12 4.48 22.22
N VAL A 108 -7.61 5.30 23.16
CA VAL A 108 -7.29 5.17 24.58
C VAL A 108 -8.54 4.86 25.38
N GLU A 109 -8.38 4.13 26.50
CA GLU A 109 -9.47 3.70 27.38
C GLU A 109 -10.15 4.85 28.13
N GLY A 110 -9.47 5.99 28.22
CA GLY A 110 -10.02 7.20 28.82
C GLY A 110 -9.14 8.42 28.62
N LEU A 111 -9.70 9.59 28.92
CA LEU A 111 -9.05 10.89 28.79
C LEU A 111 -8.85 11.53 30.16
N VAL A 112 -7.73 12.23 30.30
CA VAL A 112 -7.48 13.20 31.35
C VAL A 112 -7.88 14.58 30.83
N ARG A 113 -8.81 15.25 31.51
CA ARG A 113 -9.17 16.64 31.26
C ARG A 113 -8.41 17.54 32.21
N ILE A 114 -7.63 18.45 31.66
CA ILE A 114 -6.78 19.39 32.36
C ILE A 114 -7.39 20.77 32.21
N TRP A 115 -7.78 21.38 33.32
CA TRP A 115 -8.40 22.70 33.34
C TRP A 115 -7.34 23.77 33.60
N VAL A 116 -7.27 24.77 32.73
CA VAL A 116 -6.43 25.96 32.90
C VAL A 116 -7.24 27.19 32.52
N ARG A 117 -7.39 28.11 33.47
CA ARG A 117 -8.15 29.36 33.34
C ARG A 117 -9.54 29.15 32.72
N GLY A 118 -10.25 28.13 33.21
CA GLY A 118 -11.61 27.81 32.78
C GLY A 118 -11.76 27.12 31.42
N GLU A 119 -10.66 26.75 30.75
CA GLU A 119 -10.67 25.92 29.55
C GLU A 119 -10.16 24.51 29.89
N ALA A 120 -10.82 23.48 29.36
CA ALA A 120 -10.38 22.10 29.47
C ALA A 120 -9.65 21.64 28.19
N VAL A 121 -8.42 21.17 28.34
CA VAL A 121 -7.71 20.40 27.31
C VAL A 121 -7.81 18.92 27.68
N SER A 122 -8.27 18.09 26.73
CA SER A 122 -8.45 16.65 26.94
C SER A 122 -7.31 15.88 26.28
N SER A 123 -6.68 15.00 27.05
CA SER A 123 -5.48 14.29 26.65
C SER A 123 -5.49 12.85 27.12
N ALA A 124 -4.78 11.96 26.43
CA ALA A 124 -4.49 10.65 26.98
C ALA A 124 -3.66 10.75 28.26
N PRO A 125 -3.82 9.81 29.20
CA PRO A 125 -3.11 9.79 30.48
C PRO A 125 -1.58 9.91 30.36
N GLU A 126 -1.00 9.33 29.31
CA GLU A 126 0.45 9.25 29.11
C GLU A 126 1.03 10.44 28.34
N HIS A 127 0.21 11.35 27.80
CA HIS A 127 0.70 12.46 26.99
C HIS A 127 1.44 13.51 27.83
N ASP A 128 2.60 13.96 27.37
CA ASP A 128 3.45 14.85 28.15
C ASP A 128 3.13 16.33 27.92
N PHE A 129 2.97 17.07 29.02
CA PHE A 129 2.91 18.53 29.06
C PHE A 129 4.25 19.08 29.53
N LEU A 130 4.65 20.24 29.01
CA LEU A 130 5.84 20.93 29.48
C LEU A 130 5.56 21.62 30.82
N THR A 131 6.27 21.21 31.87
CA THR A 131 6.20 21.81 33.22
C THR A 131 7.54 22.42 33.61
N GLN A 132 7.58 23.20 34.70
CA GLN A 132 8.82 23.77 35.23
C GLN A 132 9.88 22.71 35.60
N THR A 133 9.43 21.49 35.91
CA THR A 133 10.32 20.37 36.26
C THR A 133 10.64 19.47 35.06
N GLY A 134 10.33 19.93 33.85
CA GLY A 134 10.43 19.16 32.62
C GLY A 134 9.10 18.55 32.18
N LYS A 135 9.16 17.56 31.30
CA LYS A 135 7.98 16.92 30.71
C LYS A 135 7.29 16.00 31.72
N ARG A 136 5.99 16.15 31.88
CA ARG A 136 5.17 15.35 32.81
C ARG A 136 3.92 14.81 32.10
N PRO A 137 3.57 13.54 32.31
CA PRO A 137 2.38 12.96 31.68
C PRO A 137 1.11 13.56 32.28
N ALA A 138 0.07 13.67 31.47
CA ALA A 138 -1.22 14.27 31.82
C ALA A 138 -1.78 13.69 33.13
N ARG A 139 -1.67 12.37 33.34
CA ARG A 139 -2.12 11.68 34.57
C ARG A 139 -1.40 12.11 35.85
N SER A 140 -0.22 12.72 35.72
CA SER A 140 0.59 13.17 36.87
C SER A 140 0.40 14.65 37.19
N LEU A 141 -0.32 15.38 36.34
CA LEU A 141 -0.65 16.77 36.60
C LEU A 141 -1.64 16.84 37.77
N VAL A 142 -1.45 17.83 38.63
CA VAL A 142 -2.33 18.12 39.75
C VAL A 142 -2.59 19.62 39.83
N SER A 143 -3.65 20.01 40.55
CA SER A 143 -3.95 21.42 40.82
C SER A 143 -2.73 22.16 41.36
N GLY A 144 -2.47 23.36 40.84
CA GLY A 144 -1.33 24.20 41.18
C GLY A 144 -0.03 23.88 40.44
N MET A 145 0.05 22.75 39.72
CA MET A 145 1.21 22.47 38.88
C MET A 145 1.30 23.45 37.71
N LEU A 146 2.50 23.93 37.41
CA LEU A 146 2.73 24.93 36.38
C LEU A 146 3.05 24.30 35.02
N VAL A 147 2.25 24.64 34.01
CA VAL A 147 2.41 24.21 32.60
C VAL A 147 2.76 25.40 31.71
N TYR A 148 3.59 25.20 30.68
CA TYR A 148 4.04 26.28 29.82
C TYR A 148 2.96 26.69 28.81
N SER A 149 2.82 27.99 28.56
CA SER A 149 1.84 28.58 27.65
C SER A 149 2.54 29.43 26.60
N LEU A 150 2.34 29.09 25.32
CA LEU A 150 2.81 29.88 24.19
C LEU A 150 2.17 31.27 24.15
N LEU A 151 0.89 31.39 24.57
CA LEU A 151 0.19 32.67 24.58
C LEU A 151 0.83 33.68 25.52
N THR A 152 1.26 33.22 26.69
CA THR A 152 1.84 34.10 27.73
C THR A 152 3.37 34.14 27.69
N GLY A 153 4.01 33.23 26.95
CA GLY A 153 5.46 33.00 27.01
C GLY A 153 5.93 32.54 28.40
N GLY A 154 5.02 32.02 29.23
CA GLY A 154 5.23 31.78 30.65
C GLY A 154 4.44 30.61 31.20
N TRP A 155 4.39 30.50 32.53
CA TRP A 155 3.81 29.36 33.23
C TRP A 155 2.40 29.66 33.73
N LEU A 156 1.46 28.75 33.47
CA LEU A 156 0.09 28.82 33.96
C LEU A 156 -0.18 27.68 34.96
N PRO A 157 -0.89 27.94 36.06
CA PRO A 157 -1.29 26.89 36.99
C PRO A 157 -2.41 26.04 36.39
N VAL A 158 -2.33 24.74 36.60
CA VAL A 158 -3.44 23.81 36.41
C VAL A 158 -4.46 24.07 37.50
N ASP A 159 -5.70 24.38 37.12
CA ASP A 159 -6.80 24.63 38.06
C ASP A 159 -7.32 23.33 38.67
N SER A 160 -7.51 22.32 37.81
CA SER A 160 -7.97 20.99 38.22
C SER A 160 -7.69 19.94 37.14
N VAL A 161 -7.68 18.68 37.54
CA VAL A 161 -7.51 17.53 36.65
C VAL A 161 -8.60 16.51 36.95
N SER A 162 -9.21 15.94 35.91
CA SER A 162 -10.21 14.89 36.04
C SER A 162 -9.99 13.79 35.01
N TYR A 163 -10.39 12.57 35.32
CA TYR A 163 -10.29 11.43 34.43
C TYR A 163 -11.69 10.96 33.99
N ALA A 164 -11.84 10.68 32.70
CA ALA A 164 -13.05 10.15 32.09
C ALA A 164 -12.73 8.84 31.36
N ALA A 165 -13.18 7.71 31.91
CA ALA A 165 -13.02 6.37 31.35
C ALA A 165 -13.98 6.13 30.17
N THR A 166 -13.80 6.87 29.09
CA THR A 166 -14.58 6.70 27.86
C THR A 166 -13.62 6.38 26.72
N PRO A 167 -13.69 5.18 26.12
CA PRO A 167 -12.87 4.81 24.98
C PRO A 167 -13.02 5.84 23.85
N THR A 168 -11.97 6.59 23.58
CA THR A 168 -12.02 7.74 22.66
C THR A 168 -10.82 7.74 21.72
N GLN A 169 -11.05 8.16 20.48
CA GLN A 169 -9.97 8.38 19.52
C GLN A 169 -9.23 9.68 19.86
N VAL A 170 -7.91 9.61 19.80
CA VAL A 170 -7.00 10.69 20.13
C VAL A 170 -6.02 10.89 18.99
N GLU A 171 -5.53 12.11 18.82
CA GLU A 171 -4.71 12.57 17.70
C GLU A 171 -3.47 13.34 18.16
N GLY A 172 -2.47 13.46 17.29
CA GLY A 172 -1.25 14.23 17.50
C GLY A 172 -0.68 14.75 16.18
N LEU A 173 0.21 15.74 16.25
CA LEU A 173 0.84 16.38 15.10
C LEU A 173 2.30 15.98 14.97
N VAL A 174 2.82 15.96 13.74
CA VAL A 174 4.24 15.75 13.43
C VAL A 174 4.80 17.07 12.89
N LEU A 175 5.74 17.70 13.61
CA LEU A 175 6.14 19.09 13.39
C LEU A 175 7.65 19.33 13.28
N GLY A 176 8.46 18.27 13.12
CA GLY A 176 9.90 18.43 13.08
C GLY A 176 10.55 18.43 14.46
N ASP A 177 11.81 18.83 14.51
CA ASP A 177 12.57 18.92 15.76
C ASP A 177 12.21 20.17 16.58
N VAL A 178 11.14 20.07 17.36
CA VAL A 178 10.64 21.11 18.27
C VAL A 178 10.48 20.59 19.70
N VAL A 179 10.43 21.50 20.68
CA VAL A 179 10.13 21.14 22.08
C VAL A 179 8.68 20.67 22.21
N GLY A 180 7.78 21.31 21.48
CA GLY A 180 6.35 21.00 21.49
C GLY A 180 5.53 22.00 20.68
N TYR A 181 4.22 21.82 20.68
CA TYR A 181 3.27 22.76 20.07
C TYR A 181 2.18 23.15 21.06
N GLY A 182 1.54 24.29 20.82
CA GLY A 182 0.49 24.80 21.70
C GLY A 182 -0.88 24.19 21.39
N VAL A 183 -1.64 23.87 22.43
CA VAL A 183 -3.05 23.46 22.33
C VAL A 183 -3.97 24.24 23.27
N GLY A 184 -5.24 24.28 22.92
CA GLY A 184 -6.25 25.11 23.59
C GLY A 184 -6.02 26.60 23.35
N ARG A 185 -6.96 27.42 23.81
CA ARG A 185 -6.94 28.88 23.75
C ARG A 185 -5.72 29.49 24.45
N TRP A 186 -5.20 28.83 25.48
CA TRP A 186 -4.03 29.30 26.22
C TRP A 186 -2.69 28.83 25.65
N GLY A 187 -2.69 28.03 24.58
CA GLY A 187 -1.47 27.55 23.94
C GLY A 187 -0.61 26.70 24.86
N LEU A 188 -1.22 25.79 25.62
CA LEU A 188 -0.51 24.90 26.53
C LEU A 188 0.45 24.02 25.72
N VAL A 189 1.73 24.02 26.09
CA VAL A 189 2.73 23.26 25.34
C VAL A 189 2.66 21.79 25.68
N VAL A 190 2.35 21.02 24.65
CA VAL A 190 2.40 19.55 24.66
C VAL A 190 3.61 19.05 23.90
N SER A 191 4.11 17.87 24.29
CA SER A 191 5.39 17.33 23.84
C SER A 191 5.29 15.84 23.47
N ASP A 192 6.35 15.30 22.86
CA ASP A 192 6.58 13.85 22.77
C ASP A 192 6.52 13.18 24.16
N SER A 193 5.81 12.06 24.24
CA SER A 193 5.73 11.20 25.43
C SER A 193 6.57 9.94 25.25
N ARG A 194 7.23 9.51 26.33
CA ARG A 194 8.02 8.27 26.37
C ARG A 194 7.21 6.98 26.52
N ARG A 195 5.89 7.07 26.81
CA ARG A 195 5.10 5.93 27.36
C ARG A 195 3.79 5.62 26.63
N CYS A 196 3.54 6.20 25.46
CA CYS A 196 2.31 5.90 24.72
C CYS A 196 2.44 4.59 23.92
N PRO A 197 1.47 3.65 24.00
CA PRO A 197 1.40 2.50 23.09
C PRO A 197 1.31 2.97 21.64
N LYS A 198 1.98 2.25 20.73
CA LYS A 198 2.04 2.63 19.31
C LYS A 198 0.87 2.01 18.56
N ARG A 199 -0.14 2.80 18.20
CA ARG A 199 -0.79 2.66 16.89
C ARG A 199 -0.61 3.97 16.16
N VAL A 200 0.27 3.98 15.16
CA VAL A 200 0.35 5.09 14.21
C VAL A 200 -0.72 4.82 13.16
N ARG A 201 -1.90 5.44 13.29
CA ARG A 201 -2.73 5.69 12.10
C ARG A 201 -2.14 6.90 11.39
N THR A 202 -1.36 6.66 10.33
CA THR A 202 -1.13 7.67 9.31
C THR A 202 -2.46 7.94 8.64
N THR A 203 -3.03 9.13 8.81
CA THR A 203 -4.12 9.62 7.95
C THR A 203 -3.55 9.80 6.56
N ASN A 204 -3.48 8.73 5.79
CA ASN A 204 -3.20 8.78 4.37
C ASN A 204 -4.54 8.90 3.68
N GLU A 205 -4.79 10.01 3.01
CA GLU A 205 -5.92 10.13 2.09
C GLU A 205 -5.93 8.95 1.10
N ALA A 206 -4.77 8.42 0.73
CA ALA A 206 -4.61 7.21 -0.06
C ALA A 206 -5.05 5.91 0.66
N LEU A 207 -4.86 5.78 1.99
CA LEU A 207 -5.34 4.61 2.75
C LEU A 207 -6.84 4.69 3.00
N ASP A 208 -7.37 5.86 3.37
CA ASP A 208 -8.83 6.06 3.49
C ASP A 208 -9.51 5.84 2.14
N GLN A 209 -8.89 6.29 1.03
CA GLN A 209 -9.38 5.99 -0.32
C GLN A 209 -9.24 4.50 -0.66
N LEU A 210 -8.18 3.82 -0.25
CA LEU A 210 -8.01 2.39 -0.49
C LEU A 210 -9.01 1.56 0.33
N GLU A 211 -9.26 1.93 1.59
CA GLU A 211 -10.33 1.35 2.42
C GLU A 211 -11.72 1.66 1.82
N ASN A 212 -11.95 2.85 1.26
CA ASN A 212 -13.20 3.16 0.56
C ASN A 212 -13.37 2.38 -0.77
N VAL A 213 -12.28 2.15 -1.49
CA VAL A 213 -12.29 1.45 -2.79
C VAL A 213 -12.39 -0.07 -2.61
N LEU A 214 -11.60 -0.65 -1.70
CA LEU A 214 -11.52 -2.09 -1.50
C LEU A 214 -12.40 -2.59 -0.36
N GLY A 215 -12.86 -1.72 0.54
CA GLY A 215 -13.69 -2.08 1.68
C GLY A 215 -13.03 -3.16 2.54
N ASN A 216 -13.78 -4.23 2.79
CA ASN A 216 -13.32 -5.40 3.55
C ASN A 216 -12.16 -6.17 2.89
N ARG A 217 -11.87 -5.91 1.60
CA ARG A 217 -10.81 -6.58 0.84
C ARG A 217 -9.45 -5.89 0.93
N TYR A 218 -9.38 -4.76 1.64
CA TYR A 218 -8.13 -4.04 1.90
C TYR A 218 -7.03 -4.96 2.48
N ASN A 219 -7.39 -5.82 3.43
CA ASN A 219 -6.45 -6.75 4.06
C ASN A 219 -5.85 -7.75 3.07
N GLU A 220 -6.63 -8.22 2.08
CA GLU A 220 -6.11 -9.10 1.03
C GLU A 220 -5.01 -8.41 0.20
N LEU A 221 -5.18 -7.12 -0.12
CA LEU A 221 -4.13 -6.37 -0.82
C LEU A 221 -2.88 -6.22 0.06
N VAL A 222 -3.04 -5.94 1.36
CA VAL A 222 -1.91 -5.85 2.30
C VAL A 222 -1.12 -7.17 2.34
N ASP A 223 -1.81 -8.30 2.38
CA ASP A 223 -1.18 -9.63 2.35
C ASP A 223 -0.38 -9.88 1.05
N LEU A 224 -0.84 -9.35 -0.09
CA LEU A 224 -0.08 -9.42 -1.35
C LEU A 224 1.16 -8.52 -1.32
N LEU A 225 1.02 -7.28 -0.85
CA LEU A 225 2.12 -6.32 -0.75
C LEU A 225 3.25 -6.82 0.16
N ASP A 226 2.87 -7.58 1.19
CA ASP A 226 3.78 -8.19 2.15
C ASP A 226 4.74 -9.24 1.57
N GLN A 227 4.39 -9.80 0.39
CA GLN A 227 5.23 -10.78 -0.32
C GLN A 227 6.29 -10.13 -1.21
N LEU A 228 6.18 -8.83 -1.47
CA LEU A 228 7.05 -8.17 -2.43
C LEU A 228 8.45 -7.91 -1.83
N PRO A 229 9.53 -8.01 -2.64
CA PRO A 229 10.91 -8.03 -2.15
C PRO A 229 11.39 -6.67 -1.64
N ASN A 230 10.84 -5.57 -2.13
CA ASN A 230 11.20 -4.21 -1.73
C ASN A 230 10.07 -3.60 -0.93
N ARG A 231 10.03 -3.75 0.39
CA ARG A 231 8.86 -3.34 1.21
C ARG A 231 8.42 -1.87 1.11
N LYS A 232 9.09 -1.03 0.33
CA LYS A 232 8.79 0.38 0.07
C LYS A 232 8.00 0.57 -1.22
N TYR A 233 6.69 0.72 -1.04
CA TYR A 233 5.74 1.11 -2.07
C TYR A 233 4.90 2.29 -1.58
N THR A 234 4.50 3.14 -2.51
CA THR A 234 3.58 4.26 -2.31
C THR A 234 2.30 4.01 -3.09
N LEU A 235 1.17 4.39 -2.49
CA LEU A 235 -0.11 4.47 -3.18
C LEU A 235 -0.34 5.93 -3.56
N GLN A 236 -0.45 6.20 -4.86
CA GLN A 236 -0.60 7.56 -5.37
C GLN A 236 -1.85 7.66 -6.23
N LYS A 237 -2.60 8.76 -6.07
CA LYS A 237 -3.73 9.06 -6.95
C LYS A 237 -3.25 9.90 -8.12
N VAL A 238 -3.25 9.34 -9.31
CA VAL A 238 -2.85 10.03 -10.54
C VAL A 238 -4.03 9.96 -11.52
N ASP A 239 -4.50 11.11 -11.98
CA ASP A 239 -5.66 11.24 -12.89
C ASP A 239 -6.94 10.55 -12.36
N GLY A 240 -7.14 10.56 -11.04
CA GLY A 240 -8.29 9.93 -10.39
C GLY A 240 -8.15 8.42 -10.16
N GLN A 241 -7.06 7.80 -10.60
CA GLN A 241 -6.78 6.37 -10.41
C GLN A 241 -5.74 6.16 -9.31
N LEU A 242 -5.98 5.17 -8.44
CA LEU A 242 -5.00 4.75 -7.44
C LEU A 242 -3.94 3.85 -8.10
N LYS A 243 -2.67 4.22 -7.94
CA LYS A 243 -1.51 3.52 -8.49
C LYS A 243 -0.63 2.99 -7.37
N LEU A 244 0.00 1.85 -7.60
CA LEU A 244 1.03 1.29 -6.72
C LEU A 244 2.41 1.53 -7.35
N ILE A 245 3.26 2.27 -6.66
CA ILE A 245 4.56 2.72 -7.18
C ILE A 245 5.66 2.36 -6.17
N ASP A 246 6.78 1.78 -6.60
CA ASP A 246 7.90 1.53 -5.69
C ASP A 246 8.76 2.79 -5.41
N GLU A 247 9.70 2.67 -4.46
CA GLU A 247 10.66 3.74 -4.12
C GLU A 247 11.49 4.21 -5.34
N GLY A 248 11.70 3.36 -6.34
CA GLY A 248 12.39 3.70 -7.58
C GLY A 248 11.52 4.44 -8.60
N GLY A 249 10.24 4.65 -8.32
CA GLY A 249 9.27 5.26 -9.23
C GLY A 249 8.66 4.28 -10.23
N THR A 250 8.91 2.97 -10.10
CA THR A 250 8.32 1.95 -10.97
C THR A 250 6.86 1.74 -10.60
N VAL A 251 5.97 1.89 -11.57
CA VAL A 251 4.54 1.64 -11.38
C VAL A 251 4.26 0.14 -11.53
N TRP A 252 3.85 -0.50 -10.44
CA TRP A 252 3.43 -1.91 -10.43
C TRP A 252 1.95 -2.08 -10.75
N LEU A 253 1.10 -1.17 -10.26
CA LEU A 253 -0.32 -1.11 -10.61
C LEU A 253 -0.65 0.26 -11.17
N ASP A 254 -1.22 0.29 -12.37
CA ASP A 254 -1.72 1.49 -13.04
C ASP A 254 -3.09 1.91 -12.53
N GLU A 255 -3.89 0.97 -11.99
CA GLU A 255 -5.21 1.24 -11.43
C GLU A 255 -5.55 0.22 -10.34
N ILE A 256 -6.06 0.70 -9.21
CA ILE A 256 -6.68 -0.09 -8.16
C ILE A 256 -8.15 0.32 -8.04
N SER A 257 -9.04 -0.65 -8.17
CA SER A 257 -10.48 -0.47 -8.03
C SER A 257 -11.08 -1.57 -7.13
N ALA A 258 -12.38 -1.47 -6.84
CA ALA A 258 -13.10 -2.43 -5.99
C ALA A 258 -13.11 -3.88 -6.50
N THR A 259 -12.92 -4.07 -7.82
CA THR A 259 -13.07 -5.37 -8.49
C THR A 259 -11.92 -5.78 -9.39
N GLN A 260 -11.00 -4.85 -9.70
CA GLN A 260 -9.87 -5.12 -10.58
C GLN A 260 -8.59 -4.36 -10.21
N PHE A 261 -7.45 -4.95 -10.57
CA PHE A 261 -6.17 -4.28 -10.71
C PHE A 261 -5.81 -4.16 -12.19
N LYS A 262 -5.33 -2.99 -12.62
CA LYS A 262 -4.65 -2.85 -13.92
C LYS A 262 -3.15 -2.76 -13.71
N ALA A 263 -2.40 -3.49 -14.53
CA ALA A 263 -0.95 -3.54 -14.47
C ALA A 263 -0.36 -3.63 -15.88
N ARG A 264 0.97 -3.43 -15.96
CA ARG A 264 1.76 -3.77 -17.13
C ARG A 264 2.68 -4.91 -16.80
N GLY A 265 2.83 -5.88 -17.70
CA GLY A 265 3.88 -6.87 -17.51
C GLY A 265 5.22 -6.32 -18.00
N GLY A 266 6.29 -6.73 -17.34
CA GLY A 266 7.64 -6.23 -17.55
C GLY A 266 8.46 -7.04 -18.55
N THR A 267 9.59 -6.46 -18.94
CA THR A 267 10.58 -7.07 -19.85
C THR A 267 11.99 -7.07 -19.26
N ASN A 268 12.08 -7.13 -17.92
CA ASN A 268 13.24 -6.86 -17.05
C ASN A 268 13.44 -5.36 -16.71
N PRO A 269 13.12 -4.90 -15.48
CA PRO A 269 12.55 -5.70 -14.39
C PRO A 269 11.13 -6.20 -14.74
N TRP A 270 10.75 -7.36 -14.19
CA TRP A 270 9.38 -7.89 -14.30
C TRP A 270 8.47 -7.27 -13.26
N ASN A 271 7.16 -7.34 -13.49
CA ASN A 271 6.19 -6.81 -12.54
C ASN A 271 6.13 -7.65 -11.26
N GLN A 272 6.77 -7.15 -10.20
CA GLN A 272 6.86 -7.88 -8.93
C GLN A 272 5.50 -8.13 -8.30
N PHE A 273 4.51 -7.26 -8.52
CA PHE A 273 3.15 -7.47 -8.03
C PHE A 273 2.45 -8.63 -8.74
N LEU A 274 2.77 -8.89 -10.01
CA LEU A 274 2.25 -10.05 -10.75
C LEU A 274 3.02 -11.35 -10.44
N ASP A 275 4.12 -11.26 -9.69
CA ASP A 275 4.98 -12.36 -9.26
C ASP A 275 4.67 -12.89 -7.85
N VAL A 276 3.66 -12.32 -7.17
CA VAL A 276 3.22 -12.76 -5.85
C VAL A 276 2.75 -14.21 -5.89
N THR A 277 3.03 -14.94 -4.80
CA THR A 277 2.64 -16.34 -4.66
C THR A 277 1.16 -16.42 -4.31
N PRO A 278 0.37 -17.29 -4.97
CA PRO A 278 -1.01 -17.49 -4.56
C PRO A 278 -1.14 -17.89 -3.08
N PRO A 279 -2.21 -17.48 -2.37
CA PRO A 279 -3.44 -16.94 -2.92
C PRO A 279 -3.32 -15.50 -3.41
N LEU A 280 -3.83 -15.25 -4.63
CA LEU A 280 -4.10 -13.91 -5.13
C LEU A 280 -5.35 -13.35 -4.44
N MET A 281 -5.67 -12.08 -4.70
CA MET A 281 -6.94 -11.49 -4.26
C MET A 281 -8.09 -12.33 -4.80
N LYS A 282 -8.99 -12.78 -3.93
CA LYS A 282 -10.00 -13.81 -4.25
C LYS A 282 -11.17 -13.21 -5.00
N ASN A 283 -11.74 -13.90 -5.99
CA ASN A 283 -12.84 -13.37 -6.82
C ASN A 283 -12.52 -11.95 -7.35
N PHE A 284 -11.36 -11.83 -7.99
CA PHE A 284 -10.82 -10.55 -8.44
C PHE A 284 -10.30 -10.63 -9.87
N GLU A 285 -10.20 -9.49 -10.52
CA GLU A 285 -9.70 -9.39 -11.89
C GLU A 285 -8.35 -8.67 -11.94
N TYR A 286 -7.42 -9.19 -12.73
CA TYR A 286 -6.13 -8.57 -13.02
C TYR A 286 -6.06 -8.35 -14.52
N VAL A 287 -5.99 -7.10 -14.95
CA VAL A 287 -5.90 -6.71 -16.35
C VAL A 287 -4.48 -6.28 -16.65
N VAL A 288 -3.76 -7.07 -17.44
CA VAL A 288 -2.36 -6.86 -17.78
C VAL A 288 -2.26 -6.39 -19.23
N ASP A 289 -1.61 -5.25 -19.43
CA ASP A 289 -1.39 -4.63 -20.75
C ASP A 289 -2.69 -4.38 -21.55
N ASN A 290 -3.82 -4.23 -20.84
CA ASN A 290 -5.17 -4.08 -21.40
C ASN A 290 -5.60 -5.20 -22.39
N ASN A 291 -4.88 -6.33 -22.41
CA ASN A 291 -5.13 -7.42 -23.35
C ASN A 291 -5.26 -8.77 -22.65
N PHE A 292 -4.56 -8.96 -21.52
CA PHE A 292 -4.55 -10.22 -20.78
C PHE A 292 -5.33 -10.04 -19.47
N ILE A 293 -6.50 -10.66 -19.38
CA ILE A 293 -7.37 -10.58 -18.21
C ILE A 293 -7.32 -11.90 -17.46
N TYR A 294 -6.95 -11.85 -16.19
CA TYR A 294 -6.90 -12.98 -15.28
C TYR A 294 -7.98 -12.81 -14.23
N LYS A 295 -8.88 -13.79 -14.12
CA LYS A 295 -9.87 -13.85 -13.03
C LYS A 295 -9.42 -14.89 -12.01
N THR A 296 -9.64 -14.58 -10.75
CA THR A 296 -9.36 -15.50 -9.65
C THR A 296 -10.63 -16.10 -9.07
N ASP A 297 -10.54 -17.30 -8.51
CA ASP A 297 -11.61 -17.92 -7.72
C ASP A 297 -11.56 -17.49 -6.24
N ASP A 298 -12.41 -18.11 -5.42
CA ASP A 298 -12.51 -17.91 -3.98
C ASP A 298 -11.31 -18.46 -3.18
N ALA A 299 -10.50 -19.32 -3.80
CA ALA A 299 -9.22 -19.78 -3.28
C ALA A 299 -8.04 -18.86 -3.68
N GLY A 300 -8.27 -17.86 -4.54
CA GLY A 300 -7.22 -16.96 -5.03
C GLY A 300 -6.34 -17.60 -6.10
N ARG A 301 -6.83 -18.63 -6.79
CA ARG A 301 -6.18 -19.24 -7.97
C ARG A 301 -6.69 -18.57 -9.22
N VAL A 302 -5.86 -18.45 -10.26
CA VAL A 302 -6.32 -17.98 -11.58
C VAL A 302 -7.28 -19.03 -12.15
N SER A 303 -8.54 -18.68 -12.30
CA SER A 303 -9.63 -19.57 -12.75
C SER A 303 -10.08 -19.28 -14.18
N LYS A 304 -9.71 -18.15 -14.75
CA LYS A 304 -9.91 -17.84 -16.17
C LYS A 304 -8.87 -16.86 -16.67
N ILE A 305 -8.40 -17.09 -17.88
CA ILE A 305 -7.47 -16.22 -18.60
C ILE A 305 -8.14 -15.84 -19.92
N THR A 306 -8.16 -14.55 -20.24
CA THR A 306 -8.71 -14.03 -21.48
C THR A 306 -7.65 -13.20 -22.18
N VAL A 307 -7.39 -13.51 -23.44
CA VAL A 307 -6.63 -12.67 -24.37
C VAL A 307 -7.66 -11.99 -25.26
N GLU A 308 -7.84 -10.67 -25.15
CA GLU A 308 -8.85 -9.95 -25.95
C GLU A 308 -8.49 -9.99 -27.44
N ASP A 309 -7.20 -9.83 -27.76
CA ASP A 309 -6.70 -9.96 -29.11
C ASP A 309 -5.32 -10.63 -29.13
N LEU A 310 -5.24 -11.86 -29.67
CA LEU A 310 -4.03 -12.66 -29.69
C LEU A 310 -2.96 -12.06 -30.61
N GLN A 311 -1.81 -11.61 -30.12
CA GLN A 311 -0.79 -11.00 -30.99
C GLN A 311 0.33 -12.00 -31.33
N THR A 312 1.03 -11.87 -32.45
CA THR A 312 2.21 -12.72 -32.80
C THR A 312 3.39 -11.92 -33.35
N ASN A 313 3.29 -10.60 -33.34
CA ASN A 313 4.30 -9.68 -33.89
C ASN A 313 5.50 -9.48 -32.96
N GLN A 314 5.34 -9.73 -31.66
CA GLN A 314 6.38 -9.54 -30.66
C GLN A 314 6.36 -10.66 -29.63
N ALA A 315 7.54 -11.17 -29.28
CA ALA A 315 7.71 -12.07 -28.16
C ALA A 315 8.13 -11.31 -26.90
N ARG A 316 7.56 -11.65 -25.73
CA ARG A 316 7.99 -11.10 -24.44
C ARG A 316 9.20 -11.87 -23.89
N PRO A 317 10.27 -11.21 -23.40
CA PRO A 317 11.39 -11.89 -22.75
C PRO A 317 10.94 -12.74 -21.56
N ARG A 318 11.44 -13.97 -21.49
CA ARG A 318 11.04 -14.95 -20.46
C ARG A 318 11.72 -14.67 -19.12
N ASN A 319 10.94 -14.72 -18.04
CA ASN A 319 11.46 -14.79 -16.68
C ASN A 319 11.68 -16.26 -16.30
N THR A 320 12.84 -16.80 -16.62
CA THR A 320 13.13 -18.23 -16.40
C THR A 320 13.07 -18.61 -14.93
N TYR A 321 13.43 -17.69 -14.03
CA TYR A 321 13.36 -17.90 -12.59
C TYR A 321 11.91 -18.10 -12.12
N GLN A 322 11.02 -17.16 -12.45
CA GLN A 322 9.60 -17.28 -12.05
C GLN A 322 8.93 -18.47 -12.74
N GLN A 323 9.23 -18.70 -14.01
CA GLN A 323 8.72 -19.87 -14.72
C GLN A 323 9.04 -21.17 -13.96
N GLN A 324 10.30 -21.39 -13.56
CA GLN A 324 10.66 -22.60 -12.82
C GLN A 324 10.02 -22.65 -11.42
N LYS A 325 9.98 -21.51 -10.73
CA LYS A 325 9.42 -21.39 -9.37
C LYS A 325 7.93 -21.75 -9.29
N ALA A 326 7.18 -21.65 -10.40
CA ALA A 326 5.76 -22.00 -10.43
C ALA A 326 5.48 -23.41 -9.88
N LYS A 327 6.39 -24.36 -10.11
CA LYS A 327 6.28 -25.75 -9.65
C LYS A 327 6.34 -25.85 -8.13
N ASP A 328 7.23 -25.06 -7.51
CA ASP A 328 7.46 -25.11 -6.07
C ASP A 328 6.33 -24.44 -5.29
N ILE A 329 5.71 -23.40 -5.88
CA ILE A 329 4.71 -22.58 -5.19
C ILE A 329 3.25 -22.89 -5.55
N LYS A 330 3.01 -23.71 -6.58
CA LYS A 330 1.67 -24.07 -7.06
C LYS A 330 1.41 -25.59 -7.07
N ASP A 331 2.00 -26.30 -6.12
CA ASP A 331 1.77 -27.75 -5.89
C ASP A 331 2.19 -28.62 -7.10
N GLY A 332 3.24 -28.20 -7.82
CA GLY A 332 3.80 -28.94 -8.95
C GLY A 332 4.54 -30.21 -8.53
N LYS A 333 4.59 -31.19 -9.44
CA LYS A 333 5.39 -32.40 -9.28
C LYS A 333 6.86 -32.10 -9.58
N THR A 334 7.68 -32.04 -8.54
CA THR A 334 9.11 -31.68 -8.64
C THR A 334 10.06 -32.88 -8.51
N THR A 335 9.60 -34.00 -7.96
CA THR A 335 10.38 -35.24 -7.84
C THR A 335 9.49 -36.48 -7.92
N ASP A 336 9.59 -37.25 -9.01
CA ASP A 336 9.31 -38.69 -9.01
C ASP A 336 10.01 -39.35 -10.22
N SER A 337 10.40 -40.62 -10.12
CA SER A 337 11.12 -41.34 -11.19
C SER A 337 10.20 -42.02 -12.20
N ILE A 338 8.89 -42.06 -11.92
CA ILE A 338 7.88 -42.75 -12.73
C ILE A 338 7.09 -41.76 -13.62
N ASP A 339 6.86 -40.53 -13.17
CA ASP A 339 6.16 -39.48 -13.90
C ASP A 339 7.10 -38.37 -14.38
N PRO A 340 6.87 -37.74 -15.55
CA PRO A 340 7.60 -36.55 -15.95
C PRO A 340 7.39 -35.44 -14.91
N THR A 341 8.48 -34.80 -14.50
CA THR A 341 8.38 -33.59 -13.66
C THR A 341 7.63 -32.49 -14.39
N ASP A 342 6.94 -31.65 -13.64
CA ASP A 342 6.29 -30.49 -14.23
C ASP A 342 7.35 -29.51 -14.77
N ASP A 343 6.96 -28.76 -15.81
CA ASP A 343 7.56 -27.50 -16.21
C ASP A 343 6.70 -26.33 -15.66
N GLY A 344 7.26 -25.11 -15.69
CA GLY A 344 6.45 -23.90 -15.57
C GLY A 344 5.74 -23.59 -16.88
N GLY A 345 4.57 -24.18 -17.09
CA GLY A 345 3.74 -23.99 -18.27
C GLY A 345 3.27 -22.54 -18.38
N HIS A 346 3.45 -21.95 -19.57
CA HIS A 346 3.04 -20.58 -19.87
C HIS A 346 1.63 -20.62 -20.43
N MET A 347 0.63 -20.04 -19.76
CA MET A 347 -0.75 -20.15 -20.24
C MET A 347 -0.99 -19.32 -21.49
N VAL A 348 -0.42 -18.13 -21.52
CA VAL A 348 -0.28 -17.37 -22.75
C VAL A 348 1.20 -17.32 -23.08
N ALA A 349 1.60 -18.07 -24.10
CA ALA A 349 2.99 -18.19 -24.49
C ALA A 349 3.66 -16.83 -24.74
N SER A 350 4.95 -16.75 -24.44
CA SER A 350 5.81 -15.59 -24.77
C SER A 350 5.70 -15.15 -26.24
N GLN A 351 5.52 -16.07 -27.20
CA GLN A 351 5.32 -15.73 -28.61
C GLN A 351 4.04 -14.92 -28.90
N PHE A 352 3.10 -14.92 -27.95
CA PHE A 352 1.89 -14.12 -27.98
C PHE A 352 1.97 -12.85 -27.13
N TYR A 353 3.18 -12.42 -26.82
CA TYR A 353 3.48 -11.34 -25.88
C TYR A 353 2.93 -11.57 -24.46
N GLY A 354 2.63 -12.83 -24.10
CA GLY A 354 2.05 -13.19 -22.82
C GLY A 354 2.94 -12.76 -21.63
N PRO A 355 2.34 -12.27 -20.53
CA PRO A 355 3.06 -11.84 -19.32
C PRO A 355 4.04 -12.90 -18.82
N SER A 356 5.26 -12.50 -18.46
CA SER A 356 6.31 -13.43 -18.00
C SER A 356 6.43 -13.39 -16.47
N GLU A 357 5.29 -13.27 -15.80
CA GLU A 357 5.14 -13.18 -14.36
C GLU A 357 4.32 -14.36 -13.82
N GLN A 358 4.42 -14.65 -12.51
CA GLN A 358 3.77 -15.82 -11.89
C GLN A 358 2.28 -15.96 -12.17
N ILE A 359 1.55 -14.86 -12.35
CA ILE A 359 0.12 -14.89 -12.66
C ILE A 359 -0.20 -15.70 -13.94
N ASN A 360 0.75 -15.80 -14.88
CA ASN A 360 0.58 -16.47 -16.18
C ASN A 360 1.25 -17.85 -16.25
N TYR A 361 1.71 -18.40 -15.12
CA TYR A 361 2.35 -19.71 -15.05
C TYR A 361 1.53 -20.72 -14.25
N PHE A 362 1.50 -21.97 -14.71
CA PHE A 362 1.06 -23.12 -13.91
C PHE A 362 2.08 -24.25 -13.99
N PRO A 363 2.18 -25.12 -12.97
CA PRO A 363 2.86 -26.38 -13.13
C PRO A 363 2.13 -27.20 -14.20
N GLN A 364 2.86 -27.68 -15.19
CA GLN A 364 2.30 -28.39 -16.32
C GLN A 364 3.20 -29.56 -16.67
N ASN A 365 2.61 -30.74 -16.93
CA ASN A 365 3.40 -31.92 -17.27
C ASN A 365 4.32 -31.63 -18.48
N ALA A 366 5.62 -31.94 -18.35
CA ALA A 366 6.61 -31.61 -19.36
C ALA A 366 6.33 -32.25 -20.75
N VAL A 367 5.70 -33.43 -20.80
CA VAL A 367 5.35 -34.08 -22.07
C VAL A 367 4.29 -33.28 -22.82
N GLN A 368 3.31 -32.74 -22.11
CA GLN A 368 2.24 -31.94 -22.70
C GLN A 368 2.68 -30.52 -23.05
N ASN A 369 3.54 -29.93 -22.21
CA ASN A 369 4.00 -28.55 -22.34
C ASN A 369 5.09 -28.35 -23.42
N ARG A 370 5.99 -29.34 -23.61
CA ARG A 370 7.13 -29.21 -24.52
C ARG A 370 6.75 -29.47 -25.97
N ALA A 371 7.69 -29.20 -26.89
CA ALA A 371 7.52 -29.43 -28.31
C ALA A 371 7.04 -30.86 -28.60
N GLY A 372 5.92 -30.97 -29.32
CA GLY A 372 5.26 -32.23 -29.65
C GLY A 372 4.12 -32.64 -28.70
N GLY A 373 3.95 -31.97 -27.55
CA GLY A 373 2.80 -32.16 -26.66
C GLY A 373 1.56 -31.40 -27.12
N ASP A 374 0.39 -31.79 -26.60
CA ASP A 374 -0.90 -31.26 -27.05
C ASP A 374 -1.05 -29.76 -26.81
N TRP A 375 -0.51 -29.26 -25.69
CA TRP A 375 -0.52 -27.82 -25.40
C TRP A 375 0.35 -27.04 -26.38
N TYR A 376 1.56 -27.53 -26.65
CA TYR A 376 2.44 -26.93 -27.65
C TYR A 376 1.79 -26.91 -29.05
N ILE A 377 1.12 -28.01 -29.43
CA ILE A 377 0.41 -28.10 -30.72
C ILE A 377 -0.71 -27.05 -30.76
N MET A 378 -1.50 -26.92 -29.70
CA MET A 378 -2.54 -25.88 -29.59
C MET A 378 -1.97 -24.48 -29.77
N GLU A 379 -0.83 -24.17 -29.14
CA GLU A 379 -0.15 -22.88 -29.33
C GLU A 379 0.28 -22.68 -30.80
N GLN A 380 0.77 -23.71 -31.49
CA GLN A 380 1.12 -23.58 -32.92
C GLN A 380 -0.12 -23.37 -33.79
N GLU A 381 -1.24 -24.02 -33.48
CA GLU A 381 -2.51 -23.80 -34.18
C GLU A 381 -3.02 -22.37 -34.00
N LEU A 382 -2.95 -21.82 -32.79
CA LEU A 382 -3.32 -20.43 -32.52
C LEU A 382 -2.44 -19.44 -33.30
N LYS A 383 -1.12 -19.71 -33.35
CA LYS A 383 -0.19 -18.91 -34.15
C LYS A 383 -0.56 -18.95 -35.63
N GLN A 384 -0.83 -20.12 -36.19
CA GLN A 384 -1.22 -20.24 -37.59
C GLN A 384 -2.57 -19.57 -37.86
N LEU A 385 -3.52 -19.67 -36.92
CA LEU A 385 -4.82 -19.00 -37.00
C LEU A 385 -4.64 -17.48 -37.10
N ARG A 386 -3.77 -16.88 -36.28
CA ARG A 386 -3.44 -15.45 -36.36
C ARG A 386 -2.79 -15.08 -37.69
N ILE A 387 -1.81 -15.87 -38.16
CA ILE A 387 -1.14 -15.63 -39.45
C ILE A 387 -2.15 -15.65 -40.61
N ASN A 388 -3.10 -16.59 -40.58
CA ASN A 388 -4.10 -16.73 -41.63
C ASN A 388 -5.22 -15.67 -41.58
N ASN A 389 -5.41 -15.02 -40.43
CA ASN A 389 -6.47 -14.03 -40.21
C ASN A 389 -5.89 -12.72 -39.65
N PRO A 390 -5.04 -12.01 -40.41
CA PRO A 390 -4.30 -10.86 -39.91
C PRO A 390 -5.18 -9.66 -39.52
N ASN A 391 -6.39 -9.56 -40.10
CA ASN A 391 -7.32 -8.44 -39.86
C ASN A 391 -8.46 -8.79 -38.88
N ALA A 392 -8.57 -10.04 -38.43
CA ALA A 392 -9.59 -10.46 -37.49
C ALA A 392 -9.18 -10.12 -36.05
N VAL A 393 -10.15 -9.91 -35.15
CA VAL A 393 -9.89 -9.93 -33.71
C VAL A 393 -9.98 -11.38 -33.25
N ILE A 394 -8.92 -11.91 -32.64
CA ILE A 394 -8.88 -13.30 -32.17
C ILE A 394 -8.82 -13.29 -30.65
N LYS A 395 -9.99 -13.49 -30.03
CA LYS A 395 -10.13 -13.63 -28.59
C LYS A 395 -9.88 -15.07 -28.17
N VAL A 396 -9.07 -15.29 -27.14
CA VAL A 396 -8.78 -16.63 -26.59
C VAL A 396 -9.15 -16.65 -25.12
N GLU A 397 -9.94 -17.62 -24.70
CA GLU A 397 -10.31 -17.87 -23.32
C GLU A 397 -9.76 -19.22 -22.88
N ILE A 398 -8.99 -19.24 -21.81
CA ILE A 398 -8.39 -20.44 -21.21
C ILE A 398 -8.96 -20.56 -19.81
N THR A 399 -9.55 -21.72 -19.50
CA THR A 399 -10.15 -22.01 -18.19
C THR A 399 -9.41 -23.18 -17.56
N PRO A 400 -8.52 -22.92 -16.58
CA PRO A 400 -7.97 -23.97 -15.73
C PRO A 400 -9.06 -24.73 -15.00
N VAL A 401 -8.94 -26.05 -15.00
CA VAL A 401 -9.83 -26.93 -14.24
C VAL A 401 -9.05 -27.52 -13.10
N PHE A 402 -9.54 -27.30 -11.88
CA PHE A 402 -8.93 -27.78 -10.66
C PHE A 402 -9.74 -28.95 -10.13
N ASP A 403 -9.02 -29.95 -9.62
CA ASP A 403 -9.62 -30.97 -8.77
C ASP A 403 -10.10 -30.34 -7.46
N ASP A 404 -11.04 -31.00 -6.78
CA ASP A 404 -11.72 -30.47 -5.60
C ASP A 404 -10.75 -29.99 -4.50
N GLY A 405 -11.18 -28.95 -3.78
CA GLY A 405 -10.42 -28.36 -2.66
C GLY A 405 -9.49 -27.23 -3.09
N ILE A 406 -8.38 -27.07 -2.35
CA ILE A 406 -7.46 -25.92 -2.44
C ILE A 406 -6.24 -26.16 -3.34
N ILE A 407 -6.27 -27.19 -4.19
CA ILE A 407 -5.14 -27.56 -5.06
C ILE A 407 -4.85 -26.44 -6.05
N LYS A 408 -3.61 -25.96 -6.11
CA LYS A 408 -3.20 -24.84 -7.00
C LYS A 408 -2.79 -25.29 -8.39
N ARG A 409 -2.50 -26.58 -8.56
CA ARG A 409 -2.18 -27.22 -9.85
C ARG A 409 -3.47 -27.66 -10.57
N PRO A 410 -3.76 -27.15 -11.78
CA PRO A 410 -4.90 -27.63 -12.56
C PRO A 410 -4.67 -29.05 -13.10
N SER A 411 -5.76 -29.80 -13.28
CA SER A 411 -5.78 -31.12 -13.92
C SER A 411 -5.85 -30.99 -15.44
N ASP A 412 -6.57 -29.97 -15.93
CA ASP A 412 -6.85 -29.73 -17.33
C ASP A 412 -6.98 -28.24 -17.67
N PHE A 413 -7.03 -27.94 -18.96
CA PHE A 413 -7.45 -26.64 -19.50
C PHE A 413 -8.54 -26.80 -20.55
N ASP A 414 -9.59 -25.98 -20.43
CA ASP A 414 -10.58 -25.77 -21.49
C ASP A 414 -10.23 -24.49 -22.27
N VAL A 415 -10.17 -24.58 -23.60
CA VAL A 415 -9.82 -23.44 -24.47
C VAL A 415 -10.96 -23.12 -25.43
N ARG A 416 -11.35 -21.86 -25.49
CA ARG A 416 -12.29 -21.32 -26.49
C ARG A 416 -11.64 -20.19 -27.26
N VAL A 417 -11.82 -20.20 -28.57
CA VAL A 417 -11.27 -19.19 -29.47
C VAL A 417 -12.42 -18.55 -30.21
N THR A 418 -12.50 -17.22 -30.22
CA THR A 418 -13.48 -16.49 -31.01
C THR A 418 -12.76 -15.62 -32.03
N VAL A 419 -13.02 -15.87 -33.30
CA VAL A 419 -12.49 -15.08 -34.42
C VAL A 419 -13.59 -14.13 -34.87
N THR A 420 -13.33 -12.83 -34.82
CA THR A 420 -14.28 -11.80 -35.27
C THR A 420 -13.72 -11.08 -36.48
N GLU A 421 -14.34 -11.28 -37.63
CA GLU A 421 -13.99 -10.60 -38.88
C GLU A 421 -15.20 -9.80 -39.37
N ASN A 422 -15.00 -8.53 -39.74
CA ASN A 422 -16.07 -7.61 -40.14
C ASN A 422 -17.24 -7.53 -39.14
N GLY A 423 -16.96 -7.69 -37.84
CA GLY A 423 -17.96 -7.66 -36.77
C GLY A 423 -18.76 -8.95 -36.59
N ILE A 424 -18.44 -10.03 -37.33
CA ILE A 424 -19.10 -11.33 -37.22
C ILE A 424 -18.23 -12.29 -36.40
N PRO A 425 -18.65 -12.69 -35.18
CA PRO A 425 -17.90 -13.62 -34.36
C PRO A 425 -18.18 -15.09 -34.73
N VAL A 426 -17.12 -15.89 -34.83
CA VAL A 426 -17.18 -17.36 -34.93
C VAL A 426 -16.40 -17.96 -33.78
N THR A 427 -17.08 -18.72 -32.92
CA THR A 427 -16.46 -19.38 -31.76
C THR A 427 -16.12 -20.83 -32.08
N ILE A 428 -14.88 -21.21 -31.80
CA ILE A 428 -14.30 -22.53 -31.93
C ILE A 428 -13.95 -23.02 -30.52
N THR A 429 -14.63 -24.07 -30.06
CA THR A 429 -14.24 -24.77 -28.83
C THR A 429 -13.16 -25.78 -29.18
N LYS A 430 -11.99 -25.66 -28.56
CA LYS A 430 -10.88 -26.61 -28.69
C LYS A 430 -11.14 -27.84 -27.81
N PRO A 431 -10.48 -28.99 -28.07
CA PRO A 431 -10.54 -30.11 -27.13
C PRO A 431 -10.04 -29.69 -25.74
N ARG A 432 -10.45 -30.44 -24.72
CA ARG A 432 -9.91 -30.28 -23.37
C ARG A 432 -8.49 -30.84 -23.32
N TYR A 433 -7.58 -30.10 -22.71
CA TYR A 433 -6.17 -30.47 -22.62
C TYR A 433 -5.85 -31.02 -21.23
N ASN A 434 -5.62 -32.33 -21.12
CA ASN A 434 -5.13 -32.95 -19.88
C ASN A 434 -3.66 -32.58 -19.68
N ILE A 435 -3.34 -32.01 -18.52
CA ILE A 435 -1.99 -31.56 -18.16
C ILE A 435 -1.44 -32.25 -16.90
N SER A 436 -2.17 -33.23 -16.37
CA SER A 436 -1.80 -34.04 -15.21
C SER A 436 -1.25 -35.43 -15.58
N ASN A 437 -1.54 -35.90 -16.80
CA ASN A 437 -1.27 -37.27 -17.29
C ASN A 437 -1.87 -38.39 -16.43
N LEU A 438 -2.88 -38.11 -15.59
CA LEU A 438 -3.73 -39.16 -14.98
C LEU A 438 -4.79 -39.64 -15.96
#